data_AF-A0A6P0Z6B4-F1
#
_entry.id   AF-A0A6P0Z6B4-F1
#
_cell.length_a   1.000
_cell.length_b   1.000
_cell.length_c   1.000
_cell.angle_alpha   90.00
_cell.angle_beta   90.00
_cell.angle_gamma   90.00
#
_symmetry.space_group_name_H-M   'P 1'
#
loop_
_entity.id
_entity.type
_entity.pdbx_description
1 polymer ?
#
loop_
_entity_poly.entity_id
_entity_poly.type
_entity_poly.pdbx_seq_one_letter_code
_entity_poly.pdbx_strand_id
1 'polypeptide(L)'
;MIILHGTWIPESGNEFVQQGAFYIWAESDAKSKRLRKKGHLHPRQLVSAELTELFTKELGIKPSGHNSKLEDFISPQYFWLPTVAGEPLPSLELSRYLETELPDEFEWACWEIDCYLSATYQNSKFL
;
A
#
# COMPACT_ATOMS: atom_id res chain seq x y z
N MET A 1 -5.63 9.62 -11.22
CA MET A 1 -6.40 9.30 -9.99
C MET A 1 -5.51 8.52 -9.05
N ILE A 2 -5.55 8.85 -7.76
CA ILE A 2 -4.82 8.12 -6.70
C ILE A 2 -5.83 7.64 -5.65
N ILE A 3 -5.73 6.38 -5.26
CA ILE A 3 -6.53 5.76 -4.20
C ILE A 3 -5.57 5.31 -3.09
N LEU A 4 -5.83 5.74 -1.86
CA LEU A 4 -5.07 5.32 -0.69
C LEU A 4 -5.69 4.06 -0.09
N HIS A 5 -4.88 3.03 0.07
CA HIS A 5 -5.23 1.77 0.69
C HIS A 5 -4.57 1.70 2.06
N GLY A 6 -5.38 1.61 3.12
CA GLY A 6 -4.91 1.47 4.49
C GLY A 6 -5.23 0.08 5.03
N THR A 7 -4.22 -0.66 5.51
CA THR A 7 -4.40 -2.02 6.03
C THR A 7 -3.66 -2.20 7.34
N TRP A 8 -4.33 -2.78 8.34
CA TRP A 8 -3.67 -3.29 9.53
C TRP A 8 -3.10 -4.68 9.23
N ILE A 9 -1.78 -4.83 9.21
CA ILE A 9 -1.11 -6.12 9.03
C ILE A 9 -0.75 -6.67 10.42
N PRO A 10 -1.32 -7.82 10.84
CA PRO A 10 -1.02 -8.44 12.12
C PRO A 10 0.38 -9.06 12.18
N GLU A 11 1.03 -9.00 13.34
CA GLU A 11 2.17 -9.86 13.67
C GLU A 11 1.73 -11.32 13.94
N SER A 12 2.61 -12.29 13.71
CA SER A 12 2.31 -13.70 13.97
C SER A 12 2.48 -14.06 15.45
N GLY A 13 1.37 -14.31 16.15
CA GLY A 13 1.39 -14.66 17.55
C GLY A 13 0.00 -14.53 18.17
N ASN A 14 -0.09 -14.84 19.46
CA ASN A 14 -1.38 -14.91 20.13
C ASN A 14 -1.84 -13.54 20.65
N GLU A 15 -3.02 -13.14 20.13
CA GLU A 15 -4.04 -12.35 20.84
C GLU A 15 -3.83 -10.81 20.89
N PHE A 16 -3.29 -10.23 19.80
CA PHE A 16 -3.32 -8.80 19.42
C PHE A 16 -3.71 -7.76 20.50
N VAL A 17 -2.71 -7.14 21.13
CA VAL A 17 -2.87 -6.18 22.24
C VAL A 17 -3.51 -4.80 21.93
N GLN A 18 -3.50 -4.17 20.74
CA GLN A 18 -3.04 -4.52 19.39
C GLN A 18 -1.59 -5.03 19.27
N GLN A 19 -1.36 -5.84 18.24
CA GLN A 19 -0.04 -6.15 17.68
C GLN A 19 -0.13 -6.10 16.15
N GLY A 20 1.00 -5.95 15.46
CA GLY A 20 1.03 -5.56 14.04
C GLY A 20 1.05 -4.04 13.85
N ALA A 21 0.86 -3.62 12.61
CA ALA A 21 1.04 -2.22 12.21
C ALA A 21 0.07 -1.78 11.11
N PHE A 22 -0.19 -0.46 11.06
CA PHE A 22 -1.01 0.15 10.01
C PHE A 22 -0.14 0.61 8.84
N TYR A 23 -0.35 0.00 7.69
CA TYR A 23 0.37 0.26 6.46
C TYR A 23 -0.52 1.01 5.47
N ILE A 24 0.05 1.99 4.78
CA ILE A 24 -0.62 2.76 3.73
C ILE A 24 0.15 2.62 2.43
N TRP A 25 -0.54 2.25 1.35
CA TRP A 25 -0.02 2.30 -0.01
C TRP A 25 -0.97 3.07 -0.93
N ALA A 26 -0.50 3.42 -2.12
CA ALA A 26 -1.26 4.20 -3.09
C ALA A 26 -1.38 3.44 -4.42
N GLU A 27 -2.60 3.33 -4.92
CA GLU A 27 -2.92 2.77 -6.24
C GLU A 27 -3.20 3.90 -7.25
N SER A 28 -2.67 3.75 -8.47
CA SER A 28 -2.82 4.72 -9.55
C SER A 28 -3.57 4.14 -10.77
N ASP A 29 -4.33 5.01 -11.44
CA ASP A 29 -4.86 4.77 -12.79
C ASP A 29 -3.75 4.54 -13.83
N ALA A 30 -2.56 5.09 -13.62
CA ALA A 30 -1.37 4.80 -14.40
C ALA A 30 -0.70 3.48 -13.99
N LYS A 31 -0.63 2.49 -14.89
CA LYS A 31 0.22 1.30 -14.71
C LYS A 31 1.70 1.70 -14.83
N SER A 32 2.52 1.36 -13.83
CA SER A 32 3.96 1.66 -13.83
C SER A 32 4.69 0.82 -14.88
N LYS A 33 5.22 1.48 -15.92
CA LYS A 33 6.01 0.84 -16.98
C LYS A 33 7.28 0.16 -16.43
N ARG A 34 7.77 0.61 -15.27
CA ARG A 34 8.98 0.07 -14.60
C ARG A 34 8.71 -1.26 -13.90
N LEU A 35 7.49 -1.48 -13.41
CA LEU A 35 7.11 -2.67 -12.64
C LEU A 35 6.73 -3.86 -13.52
N ARG A 36 6.23 -3.63 -14.74
CA ARG A 36 5.83 -4.65 -15.74
C ARG A 36 6.88 -5.75 -16.06
N LYS A 37 8.12 -5.65 -15.59
CA LYS A 37 9.21 -6.62 -15.82
C LYS A 37 9.69 -7.34 -14.55
N LYS A 38 9.12 -7.05 -13.38
CA LYS A 38 9.60 -7.56 -12.08
C LYS A 38 8.51 -8.33 -11.32
N GLY A 39 8.30 -9.58 -11.73
CA GLY A 39 7.62 -10.62 -10.93
C GLY A 39 6.30 -10.17 -10.28
N HIS A 40 6.15 -10.49 -9.00
CA HIS A 40 4.94 -10.28 -8.20
C HIS A 40 4.70 -8.83 -7.74
N LEU A 41 5.33 -7.82 -8.33
CA LEU A 41 5.10 -6.42 -7.94
C LEU A 41 3.76 -5.91 -8.50
N HIS A 42 2.89 -5.38 -7.63
CA HIS A 42 1.59 -4.83 -8.04
C HIS A 42 1.78 -3.70 -9.09
N PRO A 43 1.24 -3.82 -10.32
CA PRO A 43 1.61 -2.97 -11.45
C PRO A 43 1.05 -1.54 -11.38
N ARG A 44 0.15 -1.27 -10.43
CA ARG A 44 -0.51 0.02 -10.20
C ARG A 44 -0.11 0.70 -8.89
N GLN A 45 0.81 0.13 -8.11
CA GLN A 45 1.33 0.79 -6.92
C GLN A 45 2.16 2.03 -7.28
N LEU A 46 2.13 3.05 -6.44
CA LEU A 46 3.24 4.01 -6.36
C LEU A 46 4.38 3.36 -5.59
N VAL A 47 5.59 3.38 -6.15
CA VAL A 47 6.79 2.88 -5.48
C VAL A 47 7.31 3.87 -4.44
N SER A 48 8.23 3.45 -3.57
CA SER A 48 8.77 4.25 -2.44
C SER A 48 9.05 5.74 -2.73
N ALA A 49 9.71 6.07 -3.85
CA ALA A 49 9.99 7.46 -4.23
C ALA A 49 8.72 8.26 -4.62
N GLU A 50 7.80 7.63 -5.36
CA GLU A 50 6.53 8.24 -5.80
C GLU A 50 5.56 8.38 -4.61
N LEU A 51 5.51 7.37 -3.74
CA LEU A 51 4.73 7.37 -2.50
C LEU A 51 5.23 8.44 -1.52
N THR A 52 6.56 8.61 -1.42
CA THR A 52 7.17 9.69 -0.62
C THR A 52 6.83 11.07 -1.17
N GLU A 53 6.87 11.26 -2.49
CA GLU A 53 6.50 12.53 -3.11
C GLU A 53 5.04 12.90 -2.83
N LEU A 54 4.11 11.95 -3.04
CA LEU A 54 2.69 12.10 -2.69
C LEU A 54 2.52 12.49 -1.21
N PHE A 55 3.17 11.76 -0.30
CA PHE A 55 2.95 11.93 1.14
C PHE A 55 3.54 13.24 1.66
N THR A 56 4.73 13.63 1.19
CA THR A 56 5.39 14.87 1.63
C THR A 56 4.83 16.12 0.96
N LYS A 57 4.53 16.10 -0.34
CA LYS A 57 4.14 17.30 -1.11
C LYS A 57 2.63 17.52 -1.18
N GLU A 58 1.83 16.46 -1.31
CA GLU A 58 0.38 16.58 -1.51
C GLU A 58 -0.38 16.39 -0.18
N LEU A 59 0.00 15.40 0.63
CA LEU A 59 -0.69 15.10 1.89
C LEU A 59 -0.05 15.79 3.11
N GLY A 60 1.13 16.40 2.97
CA GLY A 60 1.82 17.14 4.04
C GLY A 60 2.31 16.28 5.21
N ILE A 61 2.42 14.96 5.03
CA ILE A 61 2.93 14.02 6.02
C ILE A 61 4.42 14.29 6.23
N LYS A 62 4.83 14.43 7.49
CA LYS A 62 6.22 14.69 7.90
C LYS A 62 6.81 13.44 8.55
N PRO A 63 8.12 13.16 8.35
CA PRO A 63 8.81 12.11 9.09
C PRO A 63 8.69 12.32 10.61
N SER A 64 8.36 11.25 11.33
CA SER A 64 8.28 11.24 12.78
C SER A 64 9.67 10.99 13.39
N GLY A 65 10.39 12.07 13.71
CA GLY A 65 11.68 12.02 14.39
C GLY A 65 12.66 13.11 13.93
N HIS A 66 13.70 13.36 14.73
CA HIS A 66 14.84 14.14 14.28
C HIS A 66 15.72 13.26 13.36
N ASN A 67 16.05 13.76 12.17
CA ASN A 67 16.90 13.12 11.14
C ASN A 67 16.34 11.85 10.45
N SER A 68 15.09 11.45 10.69
CA SER A 68 14.43 10.40 9.89
C SER A 68 13.90 10.95 8.55
N LYS A 69 13.93 10.15 7.49
CA LYS A 69 13.25 10.39 6.22
C LYS A 69 11.92 9.62 6.17
N LEU A 70 11.07 9.90 5.18
CA LEU A 70 9.80 9.17 5.03
C LEU A 70 10.03 7.80 4.39
N GLU A 71 10.98 7.73 3.45
CA GLU A 71 11.49 6.53 2.81
C GLU A 71 11.93 5.45 3.81
N ASP A 72 12.47 5.84 4.97
CA ASP A 72 12.92 4.93 6.04
C ASP A 72 11.76 4.11 6.65
N PHE A 73 10.52 4.56 6.46
CA PHE A 73 9.29 3.88 6.89
C PHE A 73 8.56 3.17 5.74
N ILE A 74 9.09 3.18 4.52
CA ILE A 74 8.49 2.47 3.39
C ILE A 74 9.17 1.10 3.23
N SER A 75 8.37 0.04 3.20
CA SER A 75 8.84 -1.34 3.04
C SER A 75 7.86 -2.17 2.18
N PRO A 76 8.34 -3.18 1.44
CA PRO A 76 7.47 -4.10 0.73
C PRO A 76 6.63 -4.92 1.70
N GLN A 77 5.32 -4.96 1.47
CA GLN A 77 4.35 -5.82 2.16
C GLN A 77 3.65 -6.71 1.13
N TYR A 78 3.10 -7.84 1.59
CA TYR A 78 2.60 -8.90 0.72
C TYR A 78 1.09 -9.10 0.89
N PHE A 79 0.35 -8.98 -0.21
CA PHE A 79 -1.12 -9.04 -0.22
C PHE A 79 -1.60 -10.15 -1.15
N TRP A 80 -2.55 -10.95 -0.69
CA TRP A 80 -3.32 -11.83 -1.56
C TRP A 80 -4.41 -11.01 -2.24
N LEU A 81 -4.37 -10.92 -3.57
CA LEU A 81 -5.31 -10.13 -4.37
C LEU A 81 -5.98 -10.98 -5.46
N PRO A 82 -7.25 -10.66 -5.81
CA PRO A 82 -7.91 -11.21 -7.00
C PRO A 82 -7.06 -10.95 -8.24
N THR A 83 -6.79 -12.00 -9.00
CA THR A 83 -5.80 -12.02 -10.09
C THR A 83 -6.38 -12.73 -11.30
N VAL A 84 -6.23 -12.12 -12.47
CA VAL A 84 -6.72 -12.65 -13.75
C VAL A 84 -5.63 -12.47 -14.81
N ALA A 85 -5.39 -13.51 -15.60
CA ALA A 85 -4.34 -13.55 -16.64
C ALA A 85 -2.94 -13.11 -16.15
N GLY A 86 -2.63 -13.34 -14.86
CA GLY A 86 -1.34 -12.98 -14.27
C GLY A 86 -1.17 -11.50 -13.90
N GLU A 87 -2.24 -10.70 -13.91
CA GLU A 87 -2.25 -9.35 -13.33
C GLU A 87 -3.30 -9.26 -12.19
N PRO A 88 -3.06 -8.47 -11.13
CA PRO A 88 -4.05 -8.25 -10.09
C PRO A 88 -5.17 -7.37 -10.66
N LEU A 89 -6.40 -7.65 -10.27
CA LEU A 89 -7.53 -6.78 -10.55
C LEU A 89 -7.33 -5.44 -9.82
N PRO A 90 -7.66 -4.30 -10.44
CA PRO A 90 -7.65 -3.01 -9.76
C PRO A 90 -8.65 -3.02 -8.59
N SER A 91 -8.46 -2.13 -7.61
CA SER A 91 -9.45 -1.97 -6.54
C SER A 91 -10.84 -1.63 -7.09
N LEU A 92 -11.90 -1.90 -6.33
CA LEU A 92 -13.26 -1.65 -6.77
C LEU A 92 -13.49 -0.16 -7.07
N GLU A 93 -12.92 0.73 -6.25
CA GLU A 93 -12.91 2.19 -6.44
C GLU A 93 -12.19 2.58 -7.73
N LEU A 94 -11.04 1.98 -8.04
CA LEU A 94 -10.32 2.26 -9.29
C LEU A 94 -11.06 1.68 -10.50
N SER A 95 -11.68 0.51 -10.36
CA SER A 95 -12.45 -0.15 -11.42
C SER A 95 -13.62 0.70 -11.89
N ARG A 96 -14.35 1.33 -10.94
CA ARG A 96 -15.40 2.30 -11.25
C ARG A 96 -14.86 3.53 -11.98
N TYR A 97 -13.70 4.05 -11.56
CA TYR A 97 -13.07 5.21 -12.22
C TYR A 97 -12.55 4.89 -13.64
N LEU A 98 -12.08 3.67 -13.86
CA LEU A 98 -11.61 3.18 -15.16
C LEU A 98 -12.72 2.61 -16.05
N GLU A 99 -13.99 2.70 -15.63
CA GLU A 99 -15.16 2.11 -16.31
C GLU A 99 -14.92 0.63 -16.72
N THR A 100 -14.19 -0.10 -15.88
CA THR A 100 -13.76 -1.47 -16.17
C THR A 100 -14.70 -2.46 -15.49
N GLU A 101 -15.34 -3.32 -16.28
CA GLU A 101 -16.09 -4.46 -15.77
C GLU A 101 -15.13 -5.45 -15.10
N LEU A 102 -15.45 -5.84 -13.86
CA LEU A 102 -14.72 -6.86 -13.12
C LEU A 102 -15.28 -8.25 -13.47
N PRO A 103 -14.44 -9.27 -13.71
CA PRO A 103 -14.89 -10.61 -14.02
C PRO A 103 -15.44 -11.32 -12.77
N ASP A 104 -16.42 -12.21 -12.98
CA ASP A 104 -17.00 -13.05 -11.92
C ASP A 104 -16.01 -14.12 -11.39
N GLU A 105 -15.04 -14.53 -12.23
CA GLU A 105 -14.03 -15.55 -11.91
C GLU A 105 -12.64 -14.92 -11.79
N PHE A 106 -11.92 -15.30 -10.73
CA PHE A 106 -10.53 -14.89 -10.47
C PHE A 106 -9.80 -15.92 -9.61
N GLU A 107 -8.47 -15.88 -9.66
CA GLU A 107 -7.59 -16.64 -8.77
C GLU A 107 -7.02 -15.72 -7.67
N TRP A 108 -6.63 -16.28 -6.53
CA TRP A 108 -5.86 -15.54 -5.52
C TRP A 108 -4.37 -15.71 -5.79
N ALA A 109 -3.65 -14.60 -5.95
CA ALA A 109 -2.19 -14.61 -6.02
C ALA A 109 -1.58 -13.60 -5.04
N CYS A 110 -0.35 -13.87 -4.61
CA CYS A 110 0.40 -12.98 -3.72
C CYS A 110 1.12 -11.89 -4.53
N TRP A 111 0.99 -10.64 -4.08
CA TRP A 111 1.55 -9.44 -4.69
C TRP A 111 2.34 -8.61 -3.68
N GLU A 112 3.52 -8.16 -4.09
CA GLU A 112 4.44 -7.32 -3.35
C GLU A 112 4.14 -5.82 -3.63
N ILE A 113 4.00 -5.04 -2.55
CA ILE A 113 3.58 -3.64 -2.59
C ILE A 113 4.40 -2.80 -1.60
N ASP A 114 5.06 -1.75 -2.10
CA ASP A 114 5.70 -0.72 -1.27
C ASP A 114 4.64 -0.01 -0.40
N CYS A 115 4.75 -0.17 0.92
CA CYS A 115 3.83 0.41 1.89
C CYS A 115 4.57 1.27 2.91
N TYR A 116 4.02 2.45 3.21
CA TYR A 116 4.44 3.29 4.32
C TYR A 116 3.88 2.76 5.65
N LEU A 117 4.75 2.52 6.62
CA LEU A 117 4.40 2.27 8.01
C LEU A 117 3.91 3.59 8.63
N SER A 118 2.61 3.68 8.89
CA SER A 118 2.04 4.82 9.60
C SER A 118 2.43 4.81 11.07
N ALA A 119 2.89 5.95 11.58
CA ALA A 119 3.09 6.13 13.02
C ALA A 119 1.77 5.90 13.75
N THR A 120 1.72 4.86 14.60
CA THR A 120 0.59 4.66 15.50
C THR A 120 0.59 5.75 16.56
N TYR A 121 -0.58 6.31 16.86
CA TYR A 121 -0.72 7.33 17.90
C TYR A 121 -0.46 6.70 19.27
N GLN A 122 0.79 6.77 19.75
CA GLN A 122 1.09 6.55 21.15
C GLN A 122 0.44 7.68 21.95
N ASN A 123 -0.63 7.35 22.66
CA ASN A 123 -1.36 8.27 23.52
C ASN A 123 -0.47 8.64 24.72
N SER A 124 0.33 9.70 24.57
CA SER A 124 1.23 10.24 25.59
C SER A 124 0.43 10.95 26.68
N LYS A 125 -0.28 10.14 27.48
CA LYS A 125 -1.12 10.59 28.59
C LYS A 125 -0.75 9.90 29.91
N PHE A 126 0.05 10.67 30.66
CA PHE A 126 0.10 10.83 32.11
C PHE A 126 1.39 10.39 32.82
N LEU A 127 2.15 11.43 33.19
CA LEU A 127 3.15 11.56 34.27
C LEU A 127 4.46 10.76 34.10
#